data_AF-A0A936FKL3-F1
#
_entry.id   AF-A0A936FKL3-F1
#
_cell.length_a   1.000
_cell.length_b   1.000
_cell.length_c   1.000
_cell.angle_alpha   90.00
_cell.angle_beta   90.00
_cell.angle_gamma   90.00
#
_symmetry.space_group_name_H-M   'P 1'
#
loop_
_entity.id
_entity.type
_entity.pdbx_description
1 polymer ?
#
loop_
_entity_poly.entity_id
_entity_poly.type
_entity_poly.pdbx_seq_one_letter_code
_entity_poly.pdbx_strand_id
1 'polypeptide(L)'
;MSEDVALRDDPSSRLTEAFRAVAARMRGLGFVNPALEVEAVGFAPWEDCWLGVMLTPWFMNLALLPRDPARWQPLAVGEKRSYCFPAGVYEFIGAVDAIVGDYQMCSLFSPVLEFDDQATARRVAELAREALLDAQNAEPHDYPEANLAPAAPAAPGPLAGMQARVEAPMSKRDFLRGRVLGPGRESPG
;
A
#
# COMPACT_ATOMS: atom_id res chain seq x y z
N MET A 1 28.26 18.04 -22.23
CA MET A 1 27.25 19.08 -22.00
C MET A 1 26.26 18.47 -21.03
N SER A 2 26.41 18.76 -19.74
CA SER A 2 25.46 18.28 -18.73
C SER A 2 24.24 19.20 -18.83
N GLU A 3 23.12 18.67 -19.30
CA GLU A 3 21.84 19.36 -19.15
C GLU A 3 21.54 19.41 -17.65
N ASP A 4 21.54 20.61 -17.09
CA ASP A 4 21.07 20.87 -15.72
C ASP A 4 19.54 20.71 -15.77
N VAL A 5 19.07 19.48 -15.66
CA VAL A 5 17.64 19.19 -15.64
C VAL A 5 17.11 19.65 -14.29
N ALA A 6 16.25 20.67 -14.32
CA ALA A 6 15.64 21.20 -13.12
C ALA A 6 14.88 20.11 -12.35
N LEU A 7 15.09 20.07 -11.03
CA LEU A 7 14.35 19.20 -10.14
C LEU A 7 12.85 19.52 -10.22
N ARG A 8 12.02 18.49 -10.16
CA ARG A 8 10.56 18.63 -10.12
C ARG A 8 10.09 19.02 -8.72
N ASP A 9 9.07 19.87 -8.68
CA ASP A 9 8.37 20.25 -7.46
C ASP A 9 7.63 19.08 -6.81
N ASP A 10 7.16 19.30 -5.58
CA ASP A 10 6.38 18.35 -4.80
C ASP A 10 5.12 17.88 -5.57
N PRO A 11 4.92 16.55 -5.70
CA PRO A 11 3.82 16.00 -6.49
C PRO A 11 2.45 15.97 -5.77
N SER A 12 2.36 16.37 -4.51
CA SER A 12 1.19 16.14 -3.67
C SER A 12 -0.11 16.71 -4.26
N SER A 13 -0.07 17.94 -4.77
CA SER A 13 -1.25 18.61 -5.34
C SER A 13 -1.75 17.89 -6.59
N ARG A 14 -0.84 17.55 -7.52
CA ARG A 14 -1.19 16.88 -8.78
C ARG A 14 -1.69 15.45 -8.58
N LEU A 15 -1.09 14.72 -7.63
CA LEU A 15 -1.57 13.39 -7.21
C LEU A 15 -2.99 13.48 -6.63
N THR A 16 -3.18 14.39 -5.68
CA THR A 16 -4.47 14.59 -5.02
C THR A 16 -5.55 14.94 -6.04
N GLU A 17 -5.27 15.83 -6.99
CA GLU A 17 -6.20 16.18 -8.06
C GLU A 17 -6.56 14.99 -8.95
N ALA A 18 -5.57 14.26 -9.46
CA ALA A 18 -5.77 13.11 -10.33
C ALA A 18 -6.65 12.03 -9.66
N PHE A 19 -6.32 11.67 -8.42
CA PHE A 19 -7.07 10.64 -7.69
C PHE A 19 -8.45 11.12 -7.24
N ARG A 20 -8.67 12.43 -6.98
CA ARG A 20 -10.01 12.97 -6.71
C ARG A 20 -10.94 12.82 -7.91
N ALA A 21 -10.43 13.03 -9.11
CA ALA A 21 -11.21 12.82 -10.34
C ALA A 21 -11.66 11.35 -10.49
N VAL A 22 -10.78 10.41 -10.10
CA VAL A 22 -11.10 8.98 -10.06
C VAL A 22 -12.14 8.67 -8.97
N ALA A 23 -11.95 9.21 -7.77
CA ALA A 23 -12.85 9.01 -6.63
C ALA A 23 -14.30 9.42 -6.95
N ALA A 24 -14.48 10.54 -7.66
CA ALA A 24 -15.80 11.02 -8.06
C ALA A 24 -16.60 10.00 -8.90
N ARG A 25 -15.88 9.18 -9.70
CA ARG A 25 -16.44 8.13 -10.59
C ARG A 25 -16.66 6.79 -9.87
N MET A 26 -16.01 6.58 -8.73
CA MET A 26 -16.07 5.34 -7.96
C MET A 26 -17.08 5.38 -6.80
N ARG A 27 -17.75 6.53 -6.60
CA ARG A 27 -18.75 6.69 -5.54
C ARG A 27 -19.83 5.61 -5.60
N GLY A 28 -20.16 5.03 -4.45
CA GLY A 28 -21.20 4.01 -4.32
C GLY A 28 -20.74 2.57 -4.52
N LEU A 29 -19.47 2.34 -4.88
CA LEU A 29 -18.90 0.99 -4.92
C LEU A 29 -18.62 0.47 -3.50
N GLY A 30 -18.94 -0.80 -3.23
CA GLY A 30 -18.88 -1.37 -1.87
C GLY A 30 -17.49 -1.47 -1.22
N PHE A 31 -16.42 -1.24 -1.98
CA PHE A 31 -15.05 -1.21 -1.50
C PHE A 31 -14.51 0.21 -1.28
N VAL A 32 -15.33 1.23 -1.52
CA VAL A 32 -15.00 2.65 -1.31
C VAL A 32 -15.47 3.05 0.09
N ASN A 33 -14.52 3.45 0.94
CA ASN A 33 -14.77 3.94 2.28
C ASN A 33 -15.25 5.41 2.22
N PRO A 34 -16.51 5.72 2.56
CA PRO A 34 -17.04 7.07 2.49
C PRO A 34 -16.49 8.01 3.58
N ALA A 35 -15.84 7.47 4.62
CA ALA A 35 -15.23 8.28 5.69
C ALA A 35 -13.86 8.85 5.31
N LEU A 36 -13.30 8.40 4.18
CA LEU A 36 -11.98 8.81 3.72
C LEU A 36 -12.08 9.73 2.51
N GLU A 37 -11.07 10.57 2.37
CA GLU A 37 -10.84 11.43 1.22
C GLU A 37 -9.49 11.12 0.58
N VAL A 38 -9.36 11.54 -0.68
CA VAL A 38 -8.09 11.45 -1.40
C VAL A 38 -7.10 12.45 -0.85
N GLU A 39 -5.92 11.96 -0.48
CA GLU A 39 -4.85 12.74 0.11
C GLU A 39 -3.45 12.18 -0.20
N ALA A 40 -2.55 13.06 -0.62
CA ALA A 40 -1.11 12.80 -0.69
C ALA A 40 -0.47 13.11 0.67
N VAL A 41 -0.05 12.08 1.41
CA VAL A 41 0.44 12.18 2.78
C VAL A 41 1.95 12.08 2.82
N GLY A 42 2.60 13.09 3.39
CA GLY A 42 4.02 13.06 3.70
C GLY A 42 4.92 12.86 2.48
N PHE A 43 4.72 13.60 1.39
CA PHE A 43 5.73 13.60 0.34
C PHE A 43 6.97 14.37 0.79
N ALA A 44 8.13 13.74 0.65
CA ALA A 44 9.42 14.34 0.95
C ALA A 44 10.48 13.81 -0.02
N PRO A 45 11.59 14.54 -0.22
CA PRO A 45 12.70 14.04 -1.02
C PRO A 45 13.28 12.77 -0.40
N TRP A 46 13.43 11.74 -1.23
CA TRP A 46 14.15 10.51 -0.91
C TRP A 46 15.01 10.15 -2.13
N GLU A 47 16.33 10.30 -1.98
CA GLU A 47 17.29 10.23 -3.09
C GLU A 47 16.87 11.18 -4.26
N ASP A 48 16.79 10.61 -5.47
CA ASP A 48 16.39 11.29 -6.70
C ASP A 48 14.86 11.29 -6.93
N CYS A 49 14.10 10.85 -5.92
CA CYS A 49 12.65 10.70 -5.97
C CYS A 49 11.93 11.55 -4.91
N TRP A 50 10.64 11.71 -5.12
CA TRP A 50 9.67 12.04 -4.08
C TRP A 50 9.08 10.75 -3.53
N LEU A 51 9.11 10.58 -2.22
CA LEU A 51 8.52 9.45 -1.50
C LEU A 51 7.42 9.95 -0.58
N GLY A 52 6.25 9.32 -0.66
CA GLY A 52 5.12 9.59 0.23
C GLY A 52 4.11 8.45 0.18
N VAL A 53 2.96 8.66 0.83
CA VAL A 53 1.84 7.72 0.81
C VAL A 53 0.65 8.36 0.12
N MET A 54 0.08 7.67 -0.87
CA MET A 54 -1.18 8.02 -1.48
C MET A 54 -2.31 7.33 -0.71
N LEU A 55 -3.11 8.13 0.00
CA LEU A 55 -4.33 7.70 0.68
C LEU A 55 -5.54 7.99 -0.21
N THR A 56 -6.34 6.98 -0.47
CA THR A 56 -7.60 7.11 -1.21
C THR A 56 -8.71 6.39 -0.45
N PRO A 57 -9.98 6.63 -0.80
CA PRO A 57 -11.10 5.86 -0.25
C PRO A 57 -11.08 4.35 -0.53
N TRP A 58 -10.21 3.84 -1.40
CA TRP A 58 -10.17 2.40 -1.76
C TRP A 58 -8.80 1.74 -1.57
N PHE A 59 -7.71 2.50 -1.46
CA PHE A 59 -6.38 1.97 -1.12
C PHE A 59 -5.54 2.97 -0.32
N MET A 60 -4.47 2.46 0.30
CA MET A 60 -3.33 3.23 0.79
C MET A 60 -2.04 2.64 0.21
N ASN A 61 -1.26 3.42 -0.53
CA ASN A 61 -0.06 2.95 -1.23
C ASN A 61 1.14 3.86 -0.96
N LEU A 62 2.34 3.30 -0.80
CA LEU A 62 3.57 4.06 -0.99
C LEU A 62 3.66 4.51 -2.44
N ALA A 63 4.20 5.70 -2.68
CA ALA A 63 4.35 6.26 -4.02
C ALA A 63 5.74 6.89 -4.19
N LEU A 64 6.38 6.53 -5.31
CA LEU A 64 7.64 7.10 -5.78
C LEU A 64 7.40 7.88 -7.07
N LEU A 65 7.88 9.12 -7.11
CA LEU A 65 7.78 10.00 -8.28
C LEU A 65 9.13 10.64 -8.60
N PRO A 66 9.39 11.00 -9.86
CA PRO A 66 10.62 11.67 -10.25
C PRO A 66 10.77 13.01 -9.52
N ARG A 67 11.87 13.17 -8.77
CA ARG A 67 12.37 14.48 -8.33
C ARG A 67 13.47 14.96 -9.25
N ASP A 68 14.45 14.13 -9.58
CA ASP A 68 15.41 14.37 -10.66
C ASP A 68 15.02 13.54 -11.90
N PRO A 69 14.49 14.16 -12.97
CA PRO A 69 14.11 13.46 -14.18
C PRO A 69 15.29 12.80 -14.92
N ALA A 70 16.52 13.29 -14.74
CA ALA A 70 17.70 12.69 -15.38
C ALA A 70 18.11 11.36 -14.74
N ARG A 71 17.70 11.14 -13.49
CA ARG A 71 17.96 9.91 -12.71
C ARG A 71 16.75 8.98 -12.67
N TRP A 72 15.57 9.49 -12.99
CA TRP A 72 14.35 8.70 -13.00
C TRP A 72 14.36 7.63 -14.10
N GLN A 73 14.13 6.40 -13.69
CA GLN A 73 13.95 5.28 -14.59
C GLN A 73 12.45 4.93 -14.63
N PRO A 74 11.70 5.33 -15.67
CA PRO A 74 10.30 4.97 -15.79
C PRO A 74 10.13 3.44 -15.85
N LEU A 75 8.99 2.97 -15.38
CA LEU A 75 8.54 1.58 -15.52
C LEU A 75 7.31 1.57 -16.41
N ALA A 76 7.18 0.56 -17.26
CA ALA A 76 5.93 0.33 -17.95
C ALA A 76 4.81 0.03 -16.94
N VAL A 77 3.56 0.34 -17.32
CA VAL A 77 2.40 0.05 -16.45
C VAL A 77 2.35 -1.45 -16.14
N GLY A 78 2.33 -1.79 -14.86
CA GLY A 78 2.31 -3.19 -14.38
C GLY A 78 3.68 -3.86 -14.27
N GLU A 79 4.75 -3.24 -14.76
CA GLU A 79 6.12 -3.69 -14.53
C GLU A 79 6.50 -3.46 -13.05
N LYS A 80 7.40 -4.28 -12.53
CA LYS A 80 7.80 -4.29 -11.12
C LYS A 80 9.28 -3.94 -10.96
N ARG A 81 9.62 -3.19 -9.93
CA ARG A 81 11.00 -2.92 -9.50
C ARG A 81 11.11 -2.91 -7.98
N SER A 82 12.15 -3.54 -7.46
CA SER A 82 12.46 -3.54 -6.04
C SER A 82 13.35 -2.36 -5.66
N TYR A 83 13.04 -1.73 -4.53
CA TYR A 83 13.81 -0.66 -3.92
C TYR A 83 14.26 -1.08 -2.52
N CYS A 84 15.51 -0.77 -2.19
CA CYS A 84 16.06 -1.03 -0.86
C CYS A 84 15.80 0.19 0.03
N PHE A 85 15.10 -0.04 1.14
CA PHE A 85 14.89 0.92 2.20
C PHE A 85 15.56 0.41 3.49
N PRO A 86 15.79 1.29 4.49
CA PRO A 86 16.27 0.86 5.79
C PRO A 86 15.45 -0.27 6.42
N ALA A 87 14.13 -0.28 6.22
CA ALA A 87 13.24 -1.33 6.71
C ALA A 87 13.25 -2.63 5.88
N GLY A 88 13.91 -2.66 4.73
CA GLY A 88 13.99 -3.84 3.87
C GLY A 88 13.75 -3.55 2.38
N VAL A 89 13.46 -4.60 1.61
CA VAL A 89 13.26 -4.50 0.15
C VAL A 89 11.78 -4.49 -0.18
N TYR A 90 11.33 -3.49 -0.93
CA TYR A 90 9.93 -3.28 -1.30
C TYR A 90 9.76 -3.28 -2.81
N GLU A 91 8.74 -4.01 -3.31
CA GLU A 91 8.42 -4.08 -4.73
C GLU A 91 7.40 -2.99 -5.10
N PHE A 92 7.78 -2.14 -6.04
CA PHE A 92 6.96 -1.09 -6.61
C PHE A 92 6.52 -1.46 -8.03
N ILE A 93 5.30 -1.08 -8.38
CA ILE A 93 4.70 -1.31 -9.69
C ILE A 93 4.62 0.02 -10.45
N GLY A 94 5.04 0.03 -11.71
CA GLY A 94 4.95 1.16 -12.61
C GLY A 94 3.50 1.54 -12.93
N ALA A 95 3.25 2.84 -12.96
CA ALA A 95 1.96 3.43 -13.29
C ALA A 95 2.14 4.76 -14.02
N VAL A 96 1.15 5.11 -14.84
CA VAL A 96 1.14 6.34 -15.62
C VAL A 96 -0.23 6.98 -15.49
N ASP A 97 -0.24 8.29 -15.24
CA ASP A 97 -1.45 9.11 -15.26
C ASP A 97 -1.22 10.38 -16.08
N ALA A 98 -2.26 10.93 -16.71
CA ALA A 98 -2.13 12.06 -17.61
C ALA A 98 -1.69 13.36 -16.91
N ILE A 99 -2.04 13.53 -15.63
CA ILE A 99 -1.71 14.71 -14.81
C ILE A 99 -0.41 14.47 -14.03
N VAL A 100 -0.23 13.25 -13.51
CA VAL A 100 0.92 12.91 -12.65
C VAL A 100 2.15 12.48 -13.47
N GLY A 101 1.97 11.99 -14.70
CA GLY A 101 3.02 11.36 -15.48
C GLY A 101 3.39 9.98 -14.93
N ASP A 102 4.63 9.55 -15.13
CA ASP A 102 5.13 8.27 -14.63
C ASP A 102 5.38 8.32 -13.11
N TYR A 103 4.88 7.31 -12.41
CA TYR A 103 5.11 7.08 -11.00
C TYR A 103 5.14 5.59 -10.72
N GLN A 104 5.54 5.23 -9.50
CA GLN A 104 5.56 3.84 -9.08
C GLN A 104 4.88 3.73 -7.72
N MET A 105 4.17 2.63 -7.48
CA MET A 105 3.40 2.44 -6.25
C MET A 105 3.62 1.07 -5.63
N CYS A 106 3.64 1.01 -4.31
CA CYS A 106 3.65 -0.23 -3.52
C CYS A 106 2.42 -0.25 -2.62
N SER A 107 1.59 -1.28 -2.73
CA SER A 107 0.34 -1.36 -1.97
C SER A 107 0.61 -1.64 -0.50
N LEU A 108 0.03 -0.84 0.39
CA LEU A 108 0.02 -1.10 1.84
C LEU A 108 -1.31 -1.72 2.26
N PHE A 109 -2.42 -1.07 1.90
CA PHE A 109 -3.77 -1.51 2.23
C PHE A 109 -4.69 -1.42 1.02
N SER A 110 -5.44 -2.50 0.76
CA SER A 110 -6.52 -2.53 -0.22
C SER A 110 -7.46 -3.69 0.10
N PRO A 111 -8.74 -3.45 0.45
CA PRO A 111 -9.37 -2.14 0.61
C PRO A 111 -9.05 -1.47 1.96
N VAL A 112 -9.35 -0.19 2.10
CA VAL A 112 -9.15 0.62 3.33
C VAL A 112 -10.43 0.76 4.18
N LEU A 113 -11.27 -0.27 4.15
CA LEU A 113 -12.57 -0.26 4.88
C LEU A 113 -12.40 -0.33 6.40
N GLU A 114 -11.22 -0.72 6.89
CA GLU A 114 -10.92 -0.83 8.33
C GLU A 114 -10.68 0.52 9.02
N PHE A 115 -10.51 1.60 8.27
CA PHE A 115 -10.29 2.93 8.85
C PHE A 115 -11.61 3.64 9.12
N ASP A 116 -11.83 4.00 10.39
CA ASP A 116 -13.05 4.69 10.82
C ASP A 116 -13.11 6.16 10.37
N ASP A 117 -11.95 6.81 10.27
CA ASP A 117 -11.85 8.23 9.90
C ASP A 117 -10.53 8.61 9.19
N GLN A 118 -10.55 9.79 8.56
CA GLN A 118 -9.42 10.35 7.82
C GLN A 118 -8.19 10.60 8.72
N ALA A 119 -8.38 10.99 9.99
CA ALA A 119 -7.29 11.34 10.87
C ALA A 119 -6.45 10.10 11.22
N THR A 120 -7.14 8.99 11.48
CA THR A 120 -6.55 7.68 11.75
C THR A 120 -5.83 7.16 10.51
N ALA A 121 -6.47 7.19 9.35
CA ALA A 121 -5.85 6.76 8.10
C ALA A 121 -4.60 7.59 7.74
N ARG A 122 -4.67 8.92 7.91
CA ARG A 122 -3.51 9.82 7.74
C ARG A 122 -2.39 9.44 8.70
N ARG A 123 -2.70 9.21 9.98
CA ARG A 123 -1.67 8.85 10.97
C ARG A 123 -0.98 7.54 10.61
N VAL A 124 -1.73 6.55 10.14
CA VAL A 124 -1.16 5.29 9.66
C VAL A 124 -0.29 5.49 8.41
N ALA A 125 -0.70 6.34 7.47
CA ALA A 125 0.11 6.70 6.31
C ALA A 125 1.44 7.38 6.71
N GLU A 126 1.42 8.31 7.65
CA GLU A 126 2.63 8.95 8.20
C GLU A 126 3.55 7.91 8.85
N LEU A 127 3.00 7.07 9.73
CA LEU A 127 3.74 6.00 10.40
C LEU A 127 4.32 4.98 9.43
N ALA A 128 3.61 4.62 8.36
CA ALA A 128 4.11 3.69 7.34
C ALA A 128 5.34 4.26 6.62
N ARG A 129 5.31 5.56 6.28
CA ARG A 129 6.46 6.24 5.67
C ARG A 129 7.64 6.34 6.64
N GLU A 130 7.39 6.70 7.90
CA GLU A 130 8.42 6.75 8.94
C GLU A 130 9.04 5.38 9.17
N ALA A 131 8.21 4.34 9.28
CA ALA A 131 8.65 2.98 9.50
C ALA A 131 9.57 2.46 8.38
N LEU A 132 9.26 2.81 7.13
CA LEU A 132 10.06 2.46 5.96
C LEU A 132 11.50 2.97 6.03
N LEU A 133 11.70 4.14 6.65
CA LEU A 133 12.99 4.82 6.76
C LEU A 133 13.75 4.50 8.06
N ASP A 134 13.16 3.70 8.95
CA ASP A 134 13.78 3.29 10.20
C ASP A 134 14.39 1.89 10.07
N ALA A 135 15.71 1.81 10.22
CA ALA A 135 16.45 0.55 10.17
C ALA A 135 16.11 -0.40 11.33
N GLN A 136 15.50 0.07 12.42
CA GLN A 136 15.00 -0.80 13.49
C GLN A 136 13.83 -1.66 13.04
N ASN A 137 13.13 -1.24 11.98
CA ASN A 137 12.07 -2.01 11.34
C ASN A 137 12.60 -2.92 10.23
N ALA A 138 13.92 -3.04 10.06
CA ALA A 138 14.51 -4.02 9.18
C ALA A 138 14.10 -5.42 9.65
N GLU A 139 13.36 -6.13 8.81
CA GLU A 139 13.11 -7.55 9.04
C GLU A 139 14.46 -8.29 9.07
N PRO A 140 14.74 -9.13 10.09
CA PRO A 140 15.85 -10.06 10.02
C PRO A 140 15.56 -11.06 8.90
N HIS A 141 16.13 -10.79 7.72
CA HIS A 141 15.94 -11.63 6.53
C HIS A 141 16.53 -13.03 6.79
N ASP A 142 15.67 -14.03 7.04
CA ASP A 142 15.95 -15.46 6.81
C ASP A 142 15.50 -15.83 5.38
N TYR A 143 15.98 -15.07 4.40
CA TYR A 143 15.86 -15.44 3.00
C TYR A 143 17.21 -16.00 2.60
N PRO A 144 17.34 -17.30 2.31
CA PRO A 144 18.60 -17.85 1.85
C PRO A 144 19.03 -17.08 0.60
N GLU A 145 20.27 -16.61 0.63
CA GLU A 145 20.94 -15.82 -0.40
C GLU A 145 20.94 -16.58 -1.73
N ALA A 146 19.87 -16.46 -2.50
CA ALA A 146 19.71 -17.13 -3.77
C ALA A 146 18.94 -16.26 -4.78
N ASN A 147 19.75 -15.58 -5.60
CA ASN A 147 19.59 -15.44 -7.05
C ASN A 147 19.06 -14.09 -7.59
N LEU A 148 20.02 -13.26 -8.01
CA LEU A 148 19.86 -12.22 -9.02
C LEU A 148 19.62 -12.87 -10.42
N ALA A 149 18.40 -13.32 -10.72
CA ALA A 149 17.93 -13.64 -12.08
C ALA A 149 16.39 -13.87 -12.08
N PRO A 150 15.67 -13.63 -13.21
CA PRO A 150 14.23 -13.37 -13.17
C PRO A 150 13.36 -14.64 -13.11
N ALA A 151 12.19 -14.44 -12.50
CA ALA A 151 10.94 -15.22 -12.57
C ALA A 151 10.67 -16.29 -11.49
N ALA A 152 9.71 -15.98 -10.61
CA ALA A 152 8.50 -16.78 -10.25
C ALA A 152 7.79 -16.07 -9.07
N PRO A 153 6.44 -16.18 -8.93
CA PRO A 153 5.68 -15.32 -8.03
C PRO A 153 6.05 -15.57 -6.57
N ALA A 154 6.52 -14.51 -5.91
CA ALA A 154 6.87 -14.53 -4.50
C ALA A 154 5.65 -14.90 -3.64
N ALA A 155 5.85 -15.87 -2.75
CA ALA A 155 4.93 -16.15 -1.65
C ALA A 155 4.77 -14.89 -0.79
N PRO A 156 3.58 -14.68 -0.20
CA PRO A 156 3.19 -13.36 0.28
C PRO A 156 3.96 -12.99 1.57
N GLY A 157 4.69 -11.87 1.53
CA GLY A 157 5.50 -11.33 2.64
C GLY A 157 4.67 -10.75 3.79
N PRO A 158 5.27 -10.14 4.82
CA PRO A 158 4.62 -9.81 6.10
C PRO A 158 3.40 -8.86 6.05
N LEU A 159 3.18 -8.13 4.95
CA LEU A 159 1.89 -7.47 4.69
C LEU A 159 0.73 -8.48 4.70
N ALA A 160 1.00 -9.72 4.27
CA ALA A 160 0.09 -10.86 4.37
C ALA A 160 -0.10 -11.37 5.79
N GLY A 161 0.84 -11.11 6.72
CA GLY A 161 0.67 -11.42 8.14
C GLY A 161 -0.23 -10.41 8.85
N MET A 162 -0.17 -9.14 8.43
CA MET A 162 -1.11 -8.10 8.87
C MET A 162 -2.48 -8.28 8.23
N GLN A 163 -2.54 -8.61 6.93
CA GLN A 163 -3.75 -9.07 6.26
C GLN A 163 -4.29 -10.35 6.89
N ALA A 164 -3.50 -11.39 7.19
CA ALA A 164 -4.00 -12.65 7.76
C ALA A 164 -4.57 -12.49 9.19
N ARG A 165 -4.16 -11.47 9.94
CA ARG A 165 -4.74 -11.14 11.25
C ARG A 165 -6.04 -10.35 11.14
N VAL A 166 -6.26 -9.64 10.03
CA VAL A 166 -7.46 -8.85 9.73
C VAL A 166 -8.47 -9.62 8.85
N GLU A 167 -7.97 -10.54 8.01
CA GLU A 167 -8.68 -11.40 7.06
C GLU A 167 -9.07 -12.74 7.68
N ALA A 168 -9.01 -12.93 9.00
CA ALA A 168 -9.66 -14.08 9.61
C ALA A 168 -11.15 -14.00 9.26
N PRO A 169 -11.66 -14.82 8.31
CA PRO A 169 -13.06 -14.77 7.98
C PRO A 169 -13.74 -15.43 9.16
N MET A 170 -14.73 -14.78 9.77
CA MET A 170 -15.80 -15.57 10.37
C MET A 170 -16.34 -16.46 9.25
N SER A 171 -15.91 -17.72 9.28
CA SER A 171 -16.21 -18.68 8.24
C SER A 171 -17.71 -18.95 8.27
N LYS A 172 -18.39 -18.73 7.14
CA LYS A 172 -19.77 -19.20 6.88
C LYS A 172 -19.98 -20.70 7.16
N ARG A 173 -18.91 -21.45 7.41
CA ARG A 173 -18.92 -22.87 7.77
C ARG A 173 -19.45 -23.14 9.19
N ASP A 174 -19.55 -22.13 10.06
CA ASP A 174 -20.25 -22.21 11.36
C ASP A 174 -21.76 -21.94 11.27
N PHE A 175 -22.25 -21.34 10.17
CA PHE A 175 -23.67 -21.03 10.01
C PHE A 175 -24.51 -22.19 9.44
N LEU A 176 -23.89 -23.24 8.86
CA LEU A 176 -24.61 -24.34 8.19
C LEU A 176 -24.30 -25.75 8.71
N ARG A 177 -23.59 -25.88 9.84
CA ARG A 177 -23.54 -27.15 10.60
C ARG A 177 -24.38 -27.03 11.85
N GLY A 178 -25.69 -27.20 11.67
CA GLY A 178 -26.61 -27.44 12.77
C GLY A 178 -26.07 -28.54 13.68
N ARG A 179 -25.91 -28.20 14.96
CA ARG A 179 -25.81 -29.17 16.05
C ARG A 179 -26.43 -28.58 17.31
N VAL A 180 -27.76 -28.48 17.29
CA VAL A 180 -28.55 -28.52 18.53
C VAL A 180 -28.48 -29.97 19.02
N LEU A 181 -27.55 -30.24 19.93
CA LEU A 181 -27.44 -31.40 20.82
C LEU A 181 -26.13 -31.17 21.58
N GLY A 182 -26.06 -30.86 22.87
CA GLY A 182 -26.93 -30.91 24.04
C GLY A 182 -25.98 -30.80 25.26
N PRO A 183 -26.47 -30.74 26.50
CA PRO A 183 -25.92 -31.72 27.44
C PRO A 183 -27.05 -32.47 28.15
N GLY A 184 -26.90 -33.79 28.20
CA GLY A 184 -27.76 -34.64 29.00
C GLY A 184 -27.35 -34.64 30.48
N ARG A 185 -28.32 -35.14 31.26
CA ARG A 185 -28.33 -35.48 32.70
C ARG A 185 -28.75 -34.29 33.56
N GLU A 186 -29.78 -34.40 34.41
CA GLU A 186 -29.98 -35.42 35.45
C GLU A 186 -31.47 -35.73 35.75
N SER A 187 -31.77 -36.96 36.20
CA SER A 187 -33.01 -37.35 36.90
C SER A 187 -33.12 -36.65 38.27
N PRO A 188 -34.28 -36.51 38.94
CA PRO A 188 -35.00 -37.64 39.58
C PRO A 188 -36.55 -37.51 39.64
N GLY A 189 -37.23 -38.61 39.98
CA GLY A 189 -38.67 -38.65 40.32
C GLY A 189 -39.38 -39.87 39.80
#